data_AF-A0A3P9CFD5-F1
#
_entry.id   AF-A0A3P9CFD5-F1
#
_cell.length_a   1.000
_cell.length_b   1.000
_cell.length_c   1.000
_cell.angle_alpha   90.00
_cell.angle_beta   90.00
_cell.angle_gamma   90.00
#
_symmetry.space_group_name_H-M   'P 1'
#
loop_
_entity.id
_entity.type
_entity.pdbx_description
1 polymer ?
#
loop_
_entity_poly.entity_id
_entity_poly.type
_entity_poly.pdbx_seq_one_letter_code
_entity_poly.pdbx_strand_id
1 'polypeptide(L)'
;LKFSSVCLAALLQQDIFQENNVTLLDHPACSPDLIPTENLWGWMAREGYKNGQQFQTVDALHVAVFTTWKNVPTHLMEMLASSMPQQISEVIDNNGGAKV
;
A
#
# COMPACT_ATOMS: atom_id res chain seq x y z
N LEU A 1 10.85 -3.79 6.09
CA LEU A 1 10.74 -2.48 6.76
C LEU A 1 9.30 -2.35 7.25
N LYS A 2 9.05 -2.51 8.56
CA LYS A 2 7.69 -2.34 9.12
C LYS A 2 7.43 -0.85 9.26
N PHE A 3 6.62 -0.28 8.38
CA PHE A 3 6.09 1.09 8.56
C PHE A 3 4.95 1.05 9.58
N SER A 4 5.28 0.87 10.86
CA SER A 4 4.34 1.14 11.94
C SER A 4 4.45 2.63 12.28
N SER A 5 3.57 3.44 11.68
CA SER A 5 3.45 4.85 12.07
C SER A 5 2.91 4.93 13.51
N VAL A 6 3.67 5.59 14.37
CA VAL A 6 3.48 5.66 15.83
C VAL A 6 2.37 6.66 16.17
N CYS A 7 1.56 6.32 17.18
CA CYS A 7 0.31 6.97 17.61
C CYS A 7 0.32 8.50 17.82
N LEU A 8 1.47 9.16 17.92
CA LEU A 8 1.55 10.62 18.10
C LEU A 8 1.23 11.41 16.81
N ALA A 9 1.46 10.81 15.64
CA ALA A 9 1.15 11.43 14.34
C ALA A 9 -0.36 11.44 14.04
N ALA A 10 -1.16 10.59 14.70
CA ALA A 10 -2.58 10.41 14.37
C ALA A 10 -3.45 11.64 14.71
N LEU A 11 -3.17 12.33 15.81
CA LEU A 11 -3.98 13.48 16.26
C LEU A 11 -3.79 14.72 15.37
N LEU A 12 -2.54 15.14 15.13
CA LEU A 12 -2.23 16.26 14.25
C LEU A 12 -2.67 16.01 12.80
N GLN A 13 -2.65 14.75 12.39
CA GLN A 13 -3.04 14.36 11.05
C GLN A 13 -4.57 14.37 10.87
N GLN A 14 -5.36 14.05 11.91
CA GLN A 14 -6.81 14.18 11.88
C GLN A 14 -7.27 15.64 11.71
N ASP A 15 -6.67 16.58 12.44
CA ASP A 15 -7.00 18.00 12.34
C ASP A 15 -6.73 18.54 10.93
N ILE A 16 -5.56 18.20 10.36
CA ILE A 16 -5.21 18.57 8.98
C ILE A 16 -6.21 17.98 7.97
N PHE A 17 -6.64 16.72 8.14
CA PHE A 17 -7.60 16.13 7.23
C PHE A 17 -8.98 16.78 7.34
N GLN A 18 -9.42 17.15 8.55
CA GLN A 18 -10.65 17.90 8.75
C GLN A 18 -10.58 19.31 8.13
N GLU A 19 -9.47 20.04 8.35
CA GLU A 19 -9.24 21.36 7.75
C GLU A 19 -9.27 21.33 6.22
N ASN A 20 -8.81 20.24 5.61
CA ASN A 20 -8.79 20.05 4.16
C ASN A 20 -10.05 19.37 3.59
N ASN A 21 -11.09 19.18 4.40
CA ASN A 21 -12.33 18.47 4.02
C ASN A 21 -12.09 17.05 3.46
N VAL A 22 -11.03 16.38 3.93
CA VAL A 22 -10.72 15.00 3.57
C VAL A 22 -11.45 14.07 4.54
N THR A 23 -12.40 13.29 4.00
CA THR A 23 -13.08 12.26 4.79
C THR A 23 -12.16 11.06 4.99
N LEU A 24 -11.93 10.68 6.24
CA LEU A 24 -11.13 9.53 6.59
C LEU A 24 -11.94 8.24 6.48
N LEU A 25 -11.35 7.21 5.88
CA LEU A 25 -11.87 5.86 5.91
C LEU A 25 -11.58 5.26 7.29
N ASP A 26 -12.59 4.67 7.92
CA ASP A 26 -12.44 3.98 9.19
C ASP A 26 -11.72 2.65 8.95
N HIS A 27 -10.42 2.60 9.26
CA HIS A 27 -9.54 1.48 8.95
C HIS A 27 -9.03 0.84 10.25
N PRO A 28 -9.14 -0.49 10.42
CA PRO A 28 -8.65 -1.16 11.62
C PRO A 28 -7.13 -1.00 11.77
N ALA A 29 -6.68 -0.72 12.99
CA ALA A 29 -5.25 -0.62 13.28
C ALA A 29 -4.52 -1.94 12.93
N CYS A 30 -3.27 -1.84 12.47
CA CYS A 30 -2.40 -2.98 12.21
C CYS A 30 -2.89 -3.98 11.13
N SER A 31 -3.71 -3.56 10.16
CA SER A 31 -4.16 -4.41 9.05
C SER A 31 -3.53 -4.00 7.70
N PRO A 32 -2.22 -4.22 7.47
CA PRO A 32 -1.56 -3.87 6.21
C PRO A 32 -2.18 -4.60 5.01
N ASP A 33 -2.79 -5.77 5.26
CA ASP A 33 -3.51 -6.55 4.26
C ASP A 33 -4.73 -5.82 3.68
N LEU A 34 -5.20 -4.73 4.32
CA LEU A 34 -6.32 -3.91 3.87
C LEU A 34 -5.88 -2.58 3.23
N ILE A 35 -4.60 -2.42 2.92
CA ILE A 35 -4.08 -1.21 2.29
C ILE A 35 -3.68 -1.54 0.84
N PRO A 36 -4.43 -1.05 -0.18
CA PRO A 36 -4.10 -1.26 -1.59
C PRO A 36 -2.66 -0.88 -1.96
N THR A 37 -2.10 0.09 -1.25
CA THR A 37 -0.73 0.56 -1.44
C THR A 37 0.32 -0.53 -1.14
N GLU A 38 0.10 -1.41 -0.16
CA GLU A 38 1.04 -2.50 0.14
C GLU A 38 1.07 -3.53 -1.00
N ASN A 39 -0.09 -3.86 -1.56
CA ASN A 39 -0.19 -4.73 -2.73
C ASN A 39 0.49 -4.10 -3.96
N LEU A 40 0.36 -2.78 -4.14
CA LEU A 40 1.06 -2.04 -5.18
C LEU A 40 2.57 -2.07 -4.99
N TRP A 41 3.08 -1.89 -3.77
CA TRP A 41 4.52 -2.00 -3.48
C TRP A 41 5.03 -3.40 -3.78
N GLY A 42 4.28 -4.44 -3.42
CA GLY A 42 4.61 -5.82 -3.76
C GLY A 42 4.67 -6.06 -5.27
N TRP A 43 3.73 -5.49 -6.04
CA TRP A 43 3.78 -5.52 -7.51
C TRP A 43 5.00 -4.78 -8.07
N MET A 44 5.29 -3.57 -7.58
CA MET A 44 6.44 -2.78 -8.03
C MET A 44 7.77 -3.48 -7.74
N ALA A 45 7.89 -4.14 -6.58
CA ALA A 45 9.08 -4.93 -6.26
C ALA A 45 9.24 -6.09 -7.25
N ARG A 46 8.16 -6.82 -7.56
CA ARG A 46 8.20 -7.90 -8.56
C ARG A 46 8.58 -7.41 -9.95
N GLU A 47 8.06 -6.26 -10.37
CA GLU A 47 8.40 -5.66 -11.67
C GLU A 47 9.83 -5.11 -11.71
N GLY A 48 10.26 -4.40 -10.66
CA GLY A 48 11.58 -3.78 -10.60
C GLY A 48 12.73 -4.78 -10.53
N TYR A 49 12.50 -5.94 -9.90
CA TYR A 49 13.48 -7.02 -9.74
C TYR A 49 13.25 -8.20 -10.71
N LYS A 50 12.36 -8.04 -11.69
CA LYS A 50 12.04 -9.12 -12.65
C LYS A 50 13.29 -9.66 -13.32
N ASN A 51 13.26 -10.95 -13.65
CA ASN A 51 14.39 -11.65 -14.28
C ASN A 51 15.71 -11.58 -13.49
N GLY A 52 15.64 -11.37 -12.17
CA GLY A 52 16.82 -11.28 -11.32
C GLY A 52 17.61 -9.99 -11.48
N GLN A 53 17.00 -8.92 -12.01
CA GLN A 53 17.58 -7.59 -12.08
C GLN A 53 18.17 -7.18 -10.71
N GLN A 54 19.42 -6.73 -10.69
CA GLN A 54 20.08 -6.18 -9.50
C GLN A 54 20.60 -4.77 -9.80
N PHE A 55 20.68 -3.93 -8.77
CA PHE A 55 21.14 -2.56 -8.88
C PHE A 55 22.44 -2.37 -8.11
N GLN A 56 23.48 -1.90 -8.80
CA GLN A 56 24.81 -1.70 -8.21
C GLN A 56 24.96 -0.35 -7.51
N THR A 57 24.04 0.59 -7.79
CA THR A 57 24.05 1.94 -7.21
C THR A 57 22.64 2.35 -6.79
N VAL A 58 22.56 3.26 -5.81
CA VAL A 58 21.29 3.84 -5.36
C VAL A 58 20.63 4.62 -6.49
N ASP A 59 21.40 5.32 -7.33
CA ASP A 59 20.86 6.07 -8.47
C ASP A 59 20.18 5.15 -9.50
N ALA A 60 20.79 4.01 -9.80
CA ALA A 60 20.19 3.02 -10.71
C ALA A 60 18.89 2.45 -10.13
N LEU A 61 18.86 2.18 -8.81
CA LEU A 61 17.64 1.76 -8.13
C LEU A 61 16.56 2.85 -8.17
N HIS A 62 16.92 4.12 -7.92
CA HIS A 62 16.00 5.25 -8.00
C HIS A 62 15.36 5.34 -9.40
N VAL A 63 16.18 5.32 -10.46
CA VAL A 63 15.69 5.35 -11.83
C VAL A 63 14.72 4.19 -12.11
N ALA A 64 15.04 2.99 -11.65
CA ALA A 64 14.18 1.82 -11.84
C ALA A 64 12.85 1.94 -11.08
N VAL A 65 12.86 2.41 -9.84
CA VAL A 65 11.65 2.63 -9.04
C VAL A 65 10.74 3.67 -9.71
N PHE A 66 11.29 4.81 -10.13
CA PHE A 66 10.50 5.85 -10.81
C PHE A 66 9.98 5.39 -12.17
N THR A 67 10.77 4.63 -12.92
CA THR A 67 10.33 4.05 -14.20
C THR A 67 9.20 3.06 -13.98
N THR A 68 9.31 2.20 -12.96
CA THR A 68 8.27 1.22 -12.63
C THR A 68 6.98 1.92 -12.18
N TRP A 69 7.10 2.93 -11.32
CA TRP A 69 5.96 3.75 -10.88
C TRP A 69 5.21 4.41 -12.05
N LYS A 70 5.94 5.02 -12.98
CA LYS A 70 5.35 5.65 -14.18
C LYS A 70 4.63 4.67 -15.10
N ASN A 71 5.00 3.39 -15.04
CA ASN A 71 4.45 2.33 -15.90
C ASN A 71 3.45 1.43 -15.15
N VAL A 72 2.98 1.82 -13.97
CA VAL A 72 1.93 1.07 -13.28
C VAL A 72 0.69 1.01 -14.17
N PRO A 73 0.18 -0.18 -14.53
CA PRO A 73 -1.01 -0.30 -15.34
C PRO A 73 -2.25 0.23 -14.62
N THR A 74 -3.09 1.01 -15.30
CA THR A 74 -4.34 1.53 -14.72
C THR A 74 -5.26 0.41 -14.22
N HIS A 75 -5.37 -0.68 -14.99
CA HIS A 75 -6.19 -1.84 -14.61
C HIS A 75 -5.74 -2.50 -13.29
N LEU A 76 -4.45 -2.38 -12.92
CA LEU A 76 -3.96 -2.89 -11.64
C LEU A 76 -4.55 -2.07 -10.49
N MET A 77 -4.57 -0.74 -10.62
CA MET A 77 -5.13 0.14 -9.60
C MET A 77 -6.64 -0.11 -9.41
N GLU A 78 -7.35 -0.26 -10.53
CA GLU A 78 -8.78 -0.59 -10.52
C GLU A 78 -9.04 -1.95 -9.86
N MET A 79 -8.28 -2.98 -10.23
CA MET A 79 -8.37 -4.32 -9.63
C MET A 79 -8.12 -4.27 -8.12
N LEU A 80 -7.07 -3.58 -7.67
CA LEU A 80 -6.74 -3.45 -6.26
C LEU A 80 -7.88 -2.76 -5.50
N ALA A 81 -8.42 -1.67 -6.04
CA ALA A 81 -9.56 -0.97 -5.45
C ALA A 81 -10.83 -1.86 -5.41
N SER A 82 -11.16 -2.56 -6.49
CA SER A 82 -12.33 -3.44 -6.57
C SER A 82 -12.23 -4.67 -5.67
N SER A 83 -11.02 -5.12 -5.34
CA SER A 83 -10.81 -6.28 -4.45
C SER A 83 -10.99 -5.95 -2.96
N MET A 84 -11.01 -4.67 -2.59
CA MET A 84 -11.09 -4.24 -1.18
C MET A 84 -12.29 -4.82 -0.40
N PRO A 85 -13.52 -4.85 -0.94
CA PRO A 85 -14.66 -5.44 -0.21
C PRO A 85 -14.45 -6.92 0.12
N GLN A 86 -13.89 -7.69 -0.82
CA GLN A 86 -13.59 -9.10 -0.59
C GLN A 86 -12.51 -9.27 0.47
N GLN A 87 -11.44 -8.47 0.39
CA GLN A 87 -10.35 -8.49 1.36
C GLN A 87 -10.82 -8.18 2.78
N ILE A 88 -11.76 -7.23 2.93
CA ILE A 88 -12.39 -6.91 4.21
C ILE A 88 -13.21 -8.09 4.73
N SER A 89 -14.00 -8.74 3.85
CA SER A 89 -14.77 -9.94 4.20
C SER A 89 -13.86 -11.04 4.72
N GLU A 90 -12.75 -11.33 4.04
CA GLU A 90 -11.80 -12.36 4.45
C GLU A 90 -11.18 -12.08 5.83
N VAL A 91 -10.88 -10.80 6.14
CA VAL A 91 -10.38 -10.43 7.48
C VAL A 91 -11.45 -10.61 8.55
N ILE A 92 -12.72 -10.29 8.23
CA ILE A 92 -13.85 -10.52 9.15
C ILE A 92 -14.04 -12.02 9.39
N ASP A 93 -14.05 -12.84 8.33
CA ASP A 93 -14.21 -14.29 8.40
C ASP A 93 -13.07 -14.95 9.19
N ASN A 94 -11.86 -14.38 9.11
CA ASN A 94 -10.69 -14.82 9.88
C ASN A 94 -10.62 -14.21 11.30
N ASN A 95 -11.67 -13.55 11.79
CA ASN A 95 -11.70 -12.87 13.10
C ASN A 95 -10.51 -11.90 13.33
N GLY A 96 -10.13 -11.16 12.29
CA GLY A 96 -8.97 -10.25 12.33
C GLY A 96 -7.62 -10.93 12.09
N GLY A 97 -7.61 -12.23 11.80
CA GLY A 97 -6.41 -12.98 11.39
C GLY A 97 -5.94 -12.65 9.97
N ALA A 98 -4.71 -13.06 9.66
CA ALA A 98 -4.16 -12.92 8.31
C ALA A 98 -4.99 -13.72 7.29
N LYS A 99 -5.04 -13.22 6.06
CA LYS A 99 -5.64 -13.95 4.92
C LYS A 99 -4.88 -15.25 4.68
N VAL A 100 -5.62 -16.35 4.48
CA VAL A 100 -5.08 -17.70 4.23
C VAL A 100 -4.93 -17.94 2.74
#